data_AF-A0A7R5KPL9-F1
#
_entry.id   AF-A0A7R5KPL9-F1
#
_cell.length_a   1.000
_cell.length_b   1.000
_cell.length_c   1.000
_cell.angle_alpha   90.00
_cell.angle_beta   90.00
_cell.angle_gamma   90.00
#
_symmetry.space_group_name_H-M   'P 1'
#
loop_
_entity.id
_entity.type
_entity.pdbx_description
1 polymer ?
#
loop_
_entity_poly.entity_id
_entity_poly.type
_entity_poly.pdbx_seq_one_letter_code
_entity_poly.pdbx_strand_id
1 'polypeptide(L)'
;MKYLFLVFLMNLLSQYAGKPLRRGGSYPKSFEDIKNEIAGYTDIAKAIIDLAVHGKAQNRSYERLAVFADTIGPRLSGSKNLDAAIKYMFSALQKDGLENVHLEPVKVPHWERGEEFAMMLEPRNQSIAILGLGNSVATPPEGITAEVIVVTSFDELHKRSQEAKGKIVVYNEPFISYGETVQYRVRGAVEAAKVGAVASLIRSITSFSIHSPHTGGQSYQPDVPQIPTACISVEDAEMMSRMSLRGTKIVVHLKMGAKTYPDSPSFNTVAEIVGSKYPEQENISNFDIVMESDEGTFKPSGLGFTGSAKAREIVKEIMTLLLPINATDVYDNADGTDIDYWMRDGVPGASLHNDISKYFWFHHSQGDMMTVQDPNQMNLCAAVWTVVSYVIADMEEMLPR
;
A
#
# COMPACT_ATOMS: atom_id res chain seq x y z
N MET A 1 33.35 -32.10 -27.51
CA MET A 1 34.51 -31.24 -27.21
C MET A 1 34.19 -29.83 -27.69
N LYS A 2 34.47 -28.83 -26.83
CA LYS A 2 34.16 -27.39 -26.92
C LYS A 2 32.81 -26.97 -26.29
N TYR A 3 32.99 -26.20 -25.22
CA TYR A 3 32.08 -25.79 -24.16
C TYR A 3 31.24 -24.58 -24.58
N LEU A 4 29.98 -24.56 -24.13
CA LEU A 4 29.09 -23.40 -24.19
C LEU A 4 29.27 -22.59 -22.89
N PHE A 5 29.75 -21.35 -23.02
CA PHE A 5 29.92 -20.43 -21.90
C PHE A 5 28.55 -19.88 -21.47
N LEU A 6 28.13 -20.25 -20.26
CA LEU A 6 27.06 -19.61 -19.51
C LEU A 6 27.66 -18.35 -18.86
N VAL A 7 27.23 -17.16 -19.27
CA VAL A 7 27.63 -15.91 -18.60
C VAL A 7 26.69 -15.71 -17.41
N PHE A 8 27.14 -16.15 -16.24
CA PHE A 8 26.61 -15.69 -14.96
C PHE A 8 27.11 -14.26 -14.74
N LEU A 9 26.22 -13.27 -14.78
CA LEU A 9 26.49 -11.97 -14.18
C LEU A 9 26.46 -12.14 -12.65
N MET A 10 27.61 -12.51 -12.10
CA MET A 10 27.91 -12.30 -10.69
C MET A 10 27.93 -10.79 -10.46
N ASN A 11 26.89 -10.25 -9.83
CA ASN A 11 26.97 -8.96 -9.15
C ASN A 11 28.00 -9.12 -8.02
N LEU A 12 29.26 -8.84 -8.34
CA LEU A 12 30.31 -8.55 -7.35
C LEU A 12 30.06 -7.14 -6.81
N LEU A 13 28.93 -6.97 -6.11
CA LEU A 13 28.84 -5.93 -5.10
C LEU A 13 29.67 -6.44 -3.93
N SER A 14 30.76 -5.74 -3.66
CA SER A 14 31.51 -5.92 -2.42
C SER A 14 30.53 -5.89 -1.27
N GLN A 15 30.44 -6.99 -0.50
CA GLN A 15 29.87 -6.99 0.83
C GLN A 15 30.76 -6.11 1.72
N TYR A 16 30.63 -4.79 1.56
CA TYR A 16 31.00 -3.88 2.62
C TYR A 16 29.95 -4.06 3.70
N ALA A 17 30.22 -4.97 4.65
CA ALA A 17 29.63 -4.86 5.98
C ALA A 17 29.97 -3.46 6.49
N GLY A 18 29.04 -2.52 6.34
CA GLY A 18 29.18 -1.17 6.83
C GLY A 18 29.53 -1.27 8.31
N LYS A 19 30.70 -0.75 8.70
CA LYS A 19 31.01 -0.61 10.13
C LYS A 19 29.97 0.35 10.71
N PRO A 20 29.31 0.02 11.83
CA PRO A 20 28.41 0.95 12.50
C PRO A 20 29.21 2.23 12.80
N LEU A 21 28.63 3.38 12.43
CA LEU A 21 29.19 4.66 12.83
C LEU A 21 29.17 4.71 14.36
N ARG A 22 30.38 4.73 14.96
CA ARG A 22 30.54 4.83 16.41
C ARG A 22 30.11 6.23 16.85
N ARG A 23 28.93 6.33 17.47
CA ARG A 23 28.52 7.51 18.24
C ARG A 23 29.38 7.58 19.52
N GLY A 24 30.57 8.18 19.43
CA GLY A 24 31.43 8.46 20.59
C GLY A 24 32.27 7.28 21.11
N GLY A 25 33.40 7.58 21.75
CA GLY A 25 34.41 6.62 22.22
C GLY A 25 34.08 5.90 23.55
N SER A 26 32.81 5.76 23.93
CA SER A 26 32.39 5.00 25.11
C SER A 26 32.21 3.51 24.78
N TYR A 27 32.34 2.65 25.79
CA TYR A 27 31.97 1.25 25.69
C TYR A 27 30.48 1.13 25.31
N PRO A 28 30.09 0.12 24.50
CA PRO A 28 28.69 -0.05 24.12
C PRO A 28 27.83 -0.20 25.38
N LYS A 29 26.75 0.59 25.46
CA LYS A 29 25.83 0.55 26.60
C LYS A 29 25.32 -0.86 26.83
N SER A 30 25.23 -1.24 28.11
CA SER A 30 24.49 -2.45 28.48
C SER A 30 23.01 -2.24 28.19
N PHE A 31 22.25 -3.33 28.07
CA PHE A 31 20.81 -3.20 27.89
C PHE A 31 20.15 -2.45 29.07
N GLU A 32 20.67 -2.61 30.30
CA GLU A 32 20.17 -1.89 31.46
C GLU A 32 20.45 -0.38 31.39
N ASP A 33 21.59 0.04 30.85
CA ASP A 33 21.88 1.45 30.63
C ASP A 33 20.91 2.06 29.61
N ILE A 34 20.60 1.31 28.54
CA ILE A 34 19.62 1.72 27.52
C ILE A 34 18.21 1.83 28.12
N LYS A 35 17.80 0.89 28.97
CA LYS A 35 16.52 0.98 29.68
C LYS A 35 16.42 2.22 30.57
N ASN A 36 17.48 2.53 31.32
CA ASN A 36 17.53 3.71 32.16
C ASN A 36 17.47 5.01 31.35
N GLU A 37 18.13 5.04 30.18
CA GLU A 37 18.00 6.14 29.22
C GLU A 37 16.56 6.27 28.71
N ILE A 38 15.95 5.17 28.25
CA ILE A 38 14.57 5.17 27.75
C ILE A 38 13.58 5.65 28.81
N ALA A 39 13.73 5.20 30.05
CA ALA A 39 12.91 5.64 31.18
C ALA A 39 12.99 7.16 31.40
N GLY A 40 14.13 7.79 31.08
CA GLY A 40 14.32 9.23 31.14
C GLY A 40 13.40 10.02 30.19
N TYR A 41 12.89 9.41 29.12
CA TYR A 41 11.95 10.04 28.19
C TYR A 41 10.49 10.03 28.65
N THR A 42 10.16 9.44 29.81
CA THR A 42 8.77 9.30 30.29
C THR A 42 7.98 10.60 30.27
N ASP A 43 8.54 11.68 30.82
CA ASP A 43 7.86 12.98 30.88
C ASP A 43 7.68 13.61 29.50
N ILE A 44 8.65 13.43 28.61
CA ILE A 44 8.59 13.93 27.23
C ILE A 44 7.54 13.15 26.43
N ALA A 45 7.53 11.81 26.53
CA ALA A 45 6.55 10.97 25.88
C ALA A 45 5.13 11.34 26.33
N LYS A 46 4.93 11.55 27.63
CA LYS A 46 3.65 12.04 28.17
C LYS A 46 3.28 13.41 27.61
N ALA A 47 4.21 14.36 27.54
CA ALA A 47 3.96 15.68 26.98
C ALA A 47 3.58 15.63 25.48
N ILE A 48 4.20 14.73 24.71
CA ILE A 48 3.86 14.48 23.30
C ILE A 48 2.44 13.91 23.18
N ILE A 49 2.11 12.89 23.99
CA ILE A 49 0.77 12.29 24.03
C ILE A 49 -0.27 13.36 24.39
N ASP A 50 -0.03 14.13 25.46
CA ASP A 50 -0.95 15.19 25.89
C ASP A 50 -1.14 16.24 24.79
N LEU A 51 -0.06 16.65 24.10
CA LEU A 51 -0.12 17.60 22.99
C LEU A 51 -1.00 17.10 21.83
N ALA A 52 -0.81 15.83 21.43
CA ALA A 52 -1.47 15.22 20.28
C ALA A 52 -2.91 14.79 20.56
N VAL A 53 -3.21 14.29 21.77
CA VAL A 53 -4.50 13.68 22.10
C VAL A 53 -5.43 14.67 22.80
N HIS A 54 -4.90 15.60 23.61
CA HIS A 54 -5.69 16.50 24.45
C HIS A 54 -5.36 17.99 24.27
N GLY A 55 -4.24 18.29 23.60
CA GLY A 55 -3.69 19.63 23.49
C GLY A 55 -4.00 20.31 22.17
N LYS A 56 -3.23 21.37 21.88
CA LYS A 56 -3.40 22.21 20.68
C LYS A 56 -3.10 21.51 19.34
N ALA A 57 -2.64 20.26 19.35
CA ALA A 57 -2.43 19.47 18.14
C ALA A 57 -3.52 18.41 17.93
N GLN A 58 -4.50 18.32 18.84
CA GLN A 58 -5.65 17.44 18.69
C GLN A 58 -6.35 17.70 17.35
N ASN A 59 -6.68 16.61 16.65
CA ASN A 59 -7.34 16.53 15.35
C ASN A 59 -6.56 17.11 14.16
N ARG A 60 -5.34 17.63 14.37
CA ARG A 60 -4.54 18.27 13.31
C ARG A 60 -4.33 17.36 12.11
N SER A 61 -4.01 16.09 12.33
CA SER A 61 -3.78 15.12 11.25
C SER A 61 -5.06 14.85 10.45
N TYR A 62 -6.19 14.69 11.14
CA TYR A 62 -7.50 14.49 10.50
C TYR A 62 -7.90 15.70 9.66
N GLU A 63 -7.84 16.91 10.22
CA GLU A 63 -8.24 18.13 9.53
C GLU A 63 -7.38 18.39 8.29
N ARG A 64 -6.07 18.16 8.40
CA ARG A 64 -5.15 18.30 7.27
C ARG A 64 -5.41 17.26 6.19
N LEU A 65 -5.63 16.00 6.56
CA LEU A 65 -5.98 14.95 5.62
C LEU A 65 -7.32 15.24 4.94
N ALA A 66 -8.31 15.76 5.68
CA ALA A 66 -9.61 16.14 5.13
C ALA A 66 -9.45 17.22 4.04
N VAL A 67 -8.77 18.32 4.35
CA VAL A 67 -8.53 19.40 3.37
C VAL A 67 -7.77 18.85 2.15
N PHE A 68 -6.75 18.03 2.38
CA PHE A 68 -5.94 17.45 1.31
C PHE A 68 -6.77 16.52 0.40
N ALA A 69 -7.52 15.59 1.00
CA ALA A 69 -8.32 14.60 0.29
C ALA A 69 -9.50 15.25 -0.44
N ASP A 70 -10.25 16.13 0.21
CA ASP A 70 -11.46 16.76 -0.34
C ASP A 70 -11.13 17.75 -1.45
N THR A 71 -9.98 18.45 -1.35
CA THR A 71 -9.59 19.46 -2.35
C THR A 71 -8.92 18.83 -3.58
N ILE A 72 -8.11 17.79 -3.40
CA ILE A 72 -7.29 17.22 -4.48
C ILE A 72 -7.94 15.98 -5.10
N GLY A 73 -8.67 15.19 -4.31
CA GLY A 73 -9.25 13.93 -4.76
C GLY A 73 -8.20 12.84 -5.00
N PRO A 74 -8.50 11.80 -5.81
CA PRO A 74 -7.60 10.67 -6.07
C PRO A 74 -6.30 11.09 -6.76
N ARG A 75 -5.15 10.53 -6.33
CA ARG A 75 -3.79 10.97 -6.71
C ARG A 75 -2.99 9.88 -7.41
N LEU A 76 -3.56 9.26 -8.44
CA LEU A 76 -2.91 8.18 -9.19
C LEU A 76 -1.60 8.65 -9.83
N SER A 77 -0.61 7.77 -9.93
CA SER A 77 0.66 8.00 -10.63
C SER A 77 0.47 8.59 -12.03
N GLY A 78 1.24 9.63 -12.34
CA GLY A 78 1.18 10.36 -13.61
C GLY A 78 -0.04 11.28 -13.79
N SER A 79 -0.94 11.37 -12.79
CA SER A 79 -2.13 12.23 -12.89
C SER A 79 -1.85 13.68 -12.49
N LYS A 80 -2.67 14.60 -13.02
CA LYS A 80 -2.66 16.02 -12.61
C LYS A 80 -2.94 16.23 -11.12
N ASN A 81 -3.70 15.32 -10.51
CA ASN A 81 -3.99 15.38 -9.08
C ASN A 81 -2.78 15.00 -8.24
N LEU A 82 -1.94 14.06 -8.70
CA LEU A 82 -0.65 13.79 -8.06
C LEU A 82 0.26 15.02 -8.12
N ASP A 83 0.33 15.72 -9.26
CA ASP A 83 1.10 16.97 -9.36
C ASP A 83 0.59 18.05 -8.39
N ALA A 84 -0.74 18.16 -8.24
CA ALA A 84 -1.35 19.07 -7.29
C ALA A 84 -1.04 18.67 -5.83
N ALA A 85 -1.06 17.37 -5.54
CA ALA A 85 -0.70 16.81 -4.23
C ALA A 85 0.74 17.11 -3.84
N ILE A 86 1.69 16.88 -4.76
CA ILE A 86 3.12 17.19 -4.56
C ILE A 86 3.28 18.69 -4.24
N LYS A 87 2.68 19.57 -5.05
CA LYS A 87 2.75 21.03 -4.82
C LYS A 87 2.14 21.45 -3.49
N TYR A 88 1.01 20.84 -3.13
CA TYR A 88 0.36 21.08 -1.85
C TYR A 88 1.26 20.68 -0.69
N MET A 89 1.79 19.44 -0.71
CA MET A 89 2.65 18.93 0.36
C MET A 89 3.94 19.72 0.48
N PHE A 90 4.61 20.02 -0.62
CA PHE A 90 5.79 20.89 -0.64
C PHE A 90 5.51 22.24 0.04
N SER A 91 4.40 22.89 -0.30
CA SER A 91 4.01 24.16 0.30
C SER A 91 3.62 24.04 1.77
N ALA A 92 2.96 22.94 2.17
CA ALA A 92 2.54 22.69 3.55
C ALA A 92 3.76 22.50 4.46
N LEU A 93 4.73 21.69 4.03
CA LEU A 93 5.96 21.43 4.78
C LEU A 93 6.80 22.70 4.96
N GLN A 94 6.89 23.56 3.94
CA GLN A 94 7.53 24.89 4.07
C GLN A 94 6.81 25.79 5.07
N LYS A 95 5.48 25.83 5.05
CA LYS A 95 4.68 26.64 5.99
C LYS A 95 4.78 26.17 7.43
N ASP A 96 4.99 24.86 7.62
CA ASP A 96 5.25 24.27 8.93
C ASP A 96 6.64 24.60 9.47
N GLY A 97 7.50 25.23 8.66
CA GLY A 97 8.85 25.63 9.05
C GLY A 97 9.83 24.46 9.13
N LEU A 98 9.54 23.36 8.41
CA LEU A 98 10.48 22.25 8.29
C LEU A 98 11.71 22.65 7.47
N GLU A 99 12.80 21.92 7.68
CA GLU A 99 14.09 22.20 7.08
C GLU A 99 14.28 21.36 5.82
N ASN A 100 15.22 21.79 4.96
CA ASN A 100 15.60 21.09 3.73
C ASN A 100 14.39 20.63 2.88
N VAL A 101 13.31 21.42 2.82
CA VAL A 101 12.13 21.05 2.03
C VAL A 101 12.45 21.13 0.54
N HIS A 102 12.50 19.98 -0.13
CA HIS A 102 12.88 19.88 -1.54
C HIS A 102 12.11 18.79 -2.29
N LEU A 103 12.25 18.80 -3.61
CA LEU A 103 11.66 17.81 -4.51
C LEU A 103 12.77 16.99 -5.16
N GLU A 104 12.63 15.68 -5.16
CA GLU A 104 13.56 14.78 -5.85
C GLU A 104 12.90 14.24 -7.12
N PRO A 105 13.50 14.42 -8.31
CA PRO A 105 12.88 14.01 -9.57
C PRO A 105 12.84 12.48 -9.71
N VAL A 106 11.68 11.96 -10.12
CA VAL A 106 11.47 10.54 -10.41
C VAL A 106 10.63 10.37 -11.68
N LYS A 107 10.71 9.19 -12.30
CA LYS A 107 9.83 8.78 -13.40
C LYS A 107 8.79 7.80 -12.88
N VAL A 108 7.52 8.06 -13.18
CA VAL A 108 6.40 7.20 -12.75
C VAL A 108 5.57 6.76 -13.95
N PRO A 109 4.93 5.58 -13.87
CA PRO A 109 3.97 5.14 -14.89
C PRO A 109 2.82 6.14 -15.03
N HIS A 110 2.30 6.28 -16.25
CA HIS A 110 1.13 7.13 -16.53
C HIS A 110 0.04 6.30 -17.20
N TRP A 111 -0.96 5.94 -16.39
CA TRP A 111 -2.16 5.24 -16.85
C TRP A 111 -3.41 6.03 -16.45
N GLU A 112 -4.30 6.23 -17.41
CA GLU A 112 -5.59 6.88 -17.22
C GLU A 112 -6.70 5.86 -17.43
N ARG A 113 -7.60 5.74 -16.46
CA ARG A 113 -8.73 4.80 -16.46
C ARG A 113 -9.72 5.02 -17.60
N GLY A 114 -9.96 6.27 -17.98
CA GLY A 114 -10.99 6.65 -18.95
C GLY A 114 -12.42 6.38 -18.45
N GLU A 115 -13.38 6.52 -19.35
CA GLU A 115 -14.77 6.12 -19.09
C GLU A 115 -14.90 4.60 -19.13
N GLU A 116 -15.71 4.06 -18.25
CA GLU A 116 -15.96 2.62 -18.20
C GLU A 116 -17.43 2.34 -17.87
N PHE A 117 -18.01 1.35 -18.54
CA PHE A 117 -19.31 0.80 -18.17
C PHE A 117 -19.42 -0.68 -18.53
N ALA A 118 -20.25 -1.41 -17.77
CA ALA A 118 -20.67 -2.75 -18.15
C ALA A 118 -22.18 -2.92 -17.96
N MET A 119 -22.80 -3.61 -18.92
CA MET A 119 -24.23 -3.89 -18.94
C MET A 119 -24.44 -5.37 -19.23
N MET A 120 -25.12 -6.07 -18.34
CA MET A 120 -25.70 -7.38 -18.66
C MET A 120 -26.86 -7.16 -19.61
N LEU A 121 -26.89 -7.89 -20.74
CA LEU A 121 -27.92 -7.85 -21.77
C LEU A 121 -28.86 -9.06 -21.68
N GLU A 122 -28.31 -10.23 -21.34
CA GLU A 122 -29.05 -11.46 -21.09
C GLU A 122 -28.72 -11.97 -19.68
N PRO A 123 -29.70 -12.50 -18.92
CA PRO A 123 -31.12 -12.71 -19.30
C PRO A 123 -31.99 -11.45 -19.16
N ARG A 124 -31.43 -10.35 -18.64
CA ARG A 124 -32.12 -9.07 -18.46
C ARG A 124 -31.11 -7.94 -18.50
N ASN A 125 -31.61 -6.73 -18.79
CA ASN A 125 -30.80 -5.54 -18.64
C ASN A 125 -30.49 -5.28 -17.15
N GLN A 126 -29.21 -5.18 -16.82
CA GLN A 126 -28.72 -4.84 -15.49
C GLN A 126 -27.38 -4.12 -15.64
N SER A 127 -27.29 -2.90 -15.08
CA SER A 127 -26.00 -2.23 -14.93
C SER A 127 -25.15 -3.00 -13.93
N ILE A 128 -23.89 -3.24 -14.28
CA ILE A 128 -22.91 -3.89 -13.43
C ILE A 128 -22.01 -2.79 -12.87
N ALA A 129 -21.78 -2.77 -11.56
CA ALA A 129 -20.81 -1.85 -10.98
C ALA A 129 -19.40 -2.33 -11.32
N ILE A 130 -18.65 -1.51 -12.06
CA ILE A 130 -17.29 -1.83 -12.50
C ILE A 130 -16.28 -0.77 -12.08
N LEU A 131 -15.04 -1.21 -11.88
CA LEU A 131 -13.90 -0.34 -11.73
C LEU A 131 -12.66 -1.02 -12.30
N GLY A 132 -12.08 -0.44 -13.35
CA GLY A 132 -10.96 -0.98 -14.10
C GLY A 132 -9.76 -1.28 -13.23
N LEU A 133 -8.93 -2.24 -13.59
CA LEU A 133 -7.67 -2.44 -12.88
C LEU A 133 -6.59 -1.48 -13.40
N GLY A 134 -5.73 -0.99 -12.52
CA GLY A 134 -4.61 -0.14 -12.92
C GLY A 134 -3.72 -0.92 -13.89
N ASN A 135 -3.31 -0.29 -14.99
CA ASN A 135 -2.60 -0.91 -16.12
C ASN A 135 -3.47 -1.77 -17.06
N SER A 136 -4.79 -1.83 -16.89
CA SER A 136 -5.69 -2.54 -17.81
C SER A 136 -5.75 -1.85 -19.19
N VAL A 137 -5.79 -2.62 -20.28
CA VAL A 137 -6.01 -2.07 -21.63
C VAL A 137 -7.48 -1.68 -21.86
N ALA A 138 -7.70 -0.71 -22.75
CA ALA A 138 -9.03 -0.39 -23.24
C ALA A 138 -9.67 -1.56 -24.01
N THR A 139 -11.01 -1.56 -24.05
CA THR A 139 -11.76 -2.31 -25.06
C THR A 139 -11.58 -1.65 -26.44
N PRO A 140 -11.93 -2.34 -27.54
CA PRO A 140 -12.20 -1.67 -28.81
C PRO A 140 -13.22 -0.52 -28.66
N PRO A 141 -13.24 0.48 -29.57
CA PRO A 141 -14.14 1.62 -29.48
C PRO A 141 -15.64 1.26 -29.35
N GLU A 142 -16.04 0.19 -30.01
CA GLU A 142 -17.39 -0.38 -29.98
C GLU A 142 -17.71 -1.18 -28.71
N GLY A 143 -16.72 -1.44 -27.86
CA GLY A 143 -16.84 -2.31 -26.68
C GLY A 143 -16.71 -3.80 -27.02
N ILE A 144 -16.86 -4.66 -26.01
CA ILE A 144 -16.85 -6.11 -26.14
C ILE A 144 -18.22 -6.61 -25.67
N THR A 145 -18.98 -7.26 -26.55
CA THR A 145 -20.18 -8.02 -26.17
C THR A 145 -19.89 -9.51 -26.28
N ALA A 146 -19.94 -10.23 -25.17
CA ALA A 146 -19.67 -11.66 -25.17
C ALA A 146 -20.44 -12.39 -24.06
N GLU A 147 -20.57 -13.70 -24.23
CA GLU A 147 -21.10 -14.58 -23.20
C GLU A 147 -20.12 -14.63 -22.01
N VAL A 148 -20.67 -14.76 -20.80
CA VAL A 148 -19.88 -14.88 -19.57
C VAL A 148 -19.68 -16.34 -19.19
N ILE A 149 -18.47 -16.68 -18.75
CA ILE A 149 -18.19 -17.89 -17.99
C ILE A 149 -17.81 -17.49 -16.56
N VAL A 150 -18.54 -18.02 -15.57
CA VAL A 150 -18.21 -17.82 -14.15
C VAL A 150 -17.38 -19.01 -13.68
N VAL A 151 -16.28 -18.71 -13.00
CA VAL A 151 -15.37 -19.68 -12.36
C VAL A 151 -14.97 -19.18 -10.98
N THR A 152 -14.66 -20.07 -10.04
CA THR A 152 -14.16 -19.68 -8.71
C THR A 152 -12.64 -19.76 -8.61
N SER A 153 -11.95 -20.44 -9.53
CA SER A 153 -10.49 -20.58 -9.47
C SER A 153 -9.80 -20.59 -10.82
N PHE A 154 -8.48 -20.33 -10.82
CA PHE A 154 -7.64 -20.53 -12.01
C PHE A 154 -7.65 -22.00 -12.46
N ASP A 155 -7.64 -22.95 -11.51
CA ASP A 155 -7.72 -24.37 -11.82
C ASP A 155 -9.03 -24.73 -12.53
N GLU A 156 -10.15 -24.18 -12.07
CA GLU A 156 -11.44 -24.38 -12.74
C GLU A 156 -11.42 -23.78 -14.16
N LEU A 157 -10.89 -22.57 -14.31
CA LEU A 157 -10.74 -21.93 -15.61
C LEU A 157 -9.94 -22.79 -16.60
N HIS A 158 -8.80 -23.33 -16.16
CA HIS A 158 -7.96 -24.16 -17.02
C HIS A 158 -8.66 -25.48 -17.40
N LYS A 159 -9.38 -26.12 -16.46
CA LYS A 159 -10.20 -27.31 -16.72
C LYS A 159 -11.31 -27.03 -17.73
N ARG A 160 -11.89 -25.83 -17.70
CA ARG A 160 -12.97 -25.37 -18.59
C ARG A 160 -12.48 -24.49 -19.74
N SER A 161 -11.19 -24.59 -20.09
CA SER A 161 -10.54 -23.73 -21.08
C SER A 161 -11.24 -23.68 -22.44
N GLN A 162 -11.81 -24.79 -22.92
CA GLN A 162 -12.56 -24.80 -24.18
C GLN A 162 -13.85 -23.99 -24.11
N GLU A 163 -14.51 -23.95 -22.95
CA GLU A 163 -15.72 -23.15 -22.75
C GLU A 163 -15.42 -21.65 -22.64
N ALA A 164 -14.21 -21.28 -22.20
CA ALA A 164 -13.82 -19.89 -21.97
C ALA A 164 -13.41 -19.11 -23.24
N LYS A 165 -13.13 -19.82 -24.34
CA LYS A 165 -12.73 -19.20 -25.61
C LYS A 165 -13.80 -18.24 -26.12
N GLY A 166 -13.41 -16.99 -26.38
CA GLY A 166 -14.31 -15.94 -26.87
C GLY A 166 -15.27 -15.38 -25.81
N LYS A 167 -15.15 -15.79 -24.55
CA LYS A 167 -16.03 -15.36 -23.45
C LYS A 167 -15.37 -14.31 -22.56
N ILE A 168 -16.20 -13.63 -21.77
CA ILE A 168 -15.74 -12.83 -20.62
C ILE A 168 -15.65 -13.78 -19.42
N VAL A 169 -14.49 -13.87 -18.79
CA VAL A 169 -14.30 -14.68 -17.58
C VAL A 169 -14.67 -13.85 -16.37
N VAL A 170 -15.60 -14.34 -15.54
CA VAL A 170 -15.89 -13.77 -14.22
C VAL A 170 -15.26 -14.67 -13.16
N TYR A 171 -14.28 -14.14 -12.43
CA TYR A 171 -13.71 -14.81 -11.27
C TYR A 171 -14.53 -14.48 -10.03
N ASN A 172 -15.30 -15.45 -9.51
CA ASN A 172 -16.06 -15.33 -8.27
C ASN A 172 -15.42 -16.11 -7.12
N GLU A 173 -14.12 -15.96 -6.92
CA GLU A 173 -13.44 -16.52 -5.75
C GLU A 173 -13.91 -15.79 -4.48
N PRO A 174 -14.38 -16.51 -3.43
CA PRO A 174 -14.65 -15.90 -2.13
C PRO A 174 -13.40 -15.26 -1.50
N PHE A 175 -13.59 -14.17 -0.77
CA PHE A 175 -12.50 -13.57 0.01
C PHE A 175 -12.11 -14.49 1.18
N ILE A 176 -10.84 -14.90 1.23
CA ILE A 176 -10.27 -15.69 2.33
C ILE A 176 -9.41 -14.77 3.19
N SER A 177 -8.38 -14.21 2.56
CA SER A 177 -7.51 -13.16 3.09
C SER A 177 -7.07 -12.29 1.91
N TYR A 178 -6.61 -11.07 2.17
CA TYR A 178 -6.14 -10.23 1.09
C TYR A 178 -4.95 -10.87 0.36
N GLY A 179 -3.96 -11.38 1.11
CA GLY A 179 -2.78 -12.04 0.56
C GLY A 179 -3.08 -13.26 -0.32
N GLU A 180 -4.11 -14.04 0.00
CA GLU A 180 -4.50 -15.20 -0.80
C GLU A 180 -5.35 -14.82 -2.03
N THR A 181 -6.31 -13.92 -1.86
CA THR A 181 -7.31 -13.62 -2.90
C THR A 181 -6.80 -12.60 -3.92
N VAL A 182 -5.85 -11.72 -3.57
CA VAL A 182 -5.35 -10.64 -4.45
C VAL A 182 -4.76 -11.15 -5.77
N GLN A 183 -4.33 -12.41 -5.84
CA GLN A 183 -3.81 -13.01 -7.07
C GLN A 183 -4.80 -12.95 -8.26
N TYR A 184 -6.11 -13.01 -8.01
CA TYR A 184 -7.12 -12.90 -9.06
C TYR A 184 -7.14 -11.51 -9.69
N ARG A 185 -6.92 -10.46 -8.88
CA ARG A 185 -6.72 -9.09 -9.37
C ARG A 185 -5.43 -8.99 -10.19
N VAL A 186 -4.33 -9.51 -9.66
CA VAL A 186 -2.99 -9.33 -10.26
C VAL A 186 -2.84 -10.12 -11.56
N ARG A 187 -3.35 -11.35 -11.62
CA ARG A 187 -3.09 -12.32 -12.69
C ARG A 187 -4.32 -12.71 -13.51
N GLY A 188 -5.53 -12.29 -13.11
CA GLY A 188 -6.78 -12.72 -13.76
C GLY A 188 -6.81 -12.48 -15.27
N ALA A 189 -6.33 -11.32 -15.72
CA ALA A 189 -6.29 -11.02 -17.16
C ALA A 189 -5.38 -12.00 -17.93
N VAL A 190 -4.22 -12.32 -17.37
CA VAL A 190 -3.25 -13.23 -17.98
C VAL A 190 -3.81 -14.66 -18.02
N GLU A 191 -4.38 -15.16 -16.93
CA GLU A 191 -4.93 -16.52 -16.89
C GLU A 191 -6.15 -16.69 -17.81
N ALA A 192 -7.01 -15.68 -17.90
CA ALA A 192 -8.12 -15.64 -18.85
C ALA A 192 -7.64 -15.58 -20.31
N ALA A 193 -6.64 -14.74 -20.62
CA ALA A 193 -6.10 -14.62 -21.97
C ALA A 193 -5.44 -15.92 -22.46
N LYS A 194 -4.73 -16.67 -21.59
CA LYS A 194 -4.12 -17.97 -21.93
C LYS A 194 -5.11 -19.00 -22.45
N VAL A 195 -6.38 -18.93 -22.02
CA VAL A 195 -7.44 -19.84 -22.49
C VAL A 195 -8.30 -19.25 -23.61
N GLY A 196 -7.95 -18.07 -24.12
CA GLY A 196 -8.63 -17.41 -25.24
C GLY A 196 -9.87 -16.60 -24.86
N ALA A 197 -10.01 -16.19 -23.59
CA ALA A 197 -11.02 -15.23 -23.18
C ALA A 197 -10.75 -13.85 -23.79
N VAL A 198 -11.81 -13.03 -23.92
CA VAL A 198 -11.71 -11.68 -24.52
C VAL A 198 -11.67 -10.55 -23.48
N ALA A 199 -12.06 -10.82 -22.24
CA ALA A 199 -11.92 -9.92 -21.10
C ALA A 199 -12.03 -10.72 -19.79
N SER A 200 -11.64 -10.12 -18.67
CA SER A 200 -11.87 -10.67 -17.34
C SER A 200 -12.52 -9.67 -16.39
N LEU A 201 -13.47 -10.14 -15.58
CA LEU A 201 -14.09 -9.40 -14.49
C LEU A 201 -13.81 -10.13 -13.18
N ILE A 202 -13.30 -9.41 -12.20
CA ILE A 202 -12.87 -9.99 -10.92
C ILE A 202 -13.88 -9.58 -9.85
N ARG A 203 -14.41 -10.52 -9.08
CA ARG A 203 -15.10 -10.19 -7.83
C ARG A 203 -14.14 -9.39 -6.95
N SER A 204 -14.57 -8.22 -6.49
CA SER A 204 -13.76 -7.33 -5.64
C SER A 204 -13.07 -8.09 -4.50
N ILE A 205 -11.78 -7.77 -4.28
CA ILE A 205 -10.93 -8.41 -3.27
C ILE A 205 -11.24 -7.82 -1.90
N THR A 206 -12.42 -8.16 -1.39
CA THR A 206 -12.97 -7.59 -0.17
C THR A 206 -13.83 -8.60 0.57
N SER A 207 -13.78 -8.54 1.90
CA SER A 207 -14.68 -9.29 2.78
C SER A 207 -16.10 -8.73 2.77
N PHE A 208 -16.26 -7.43 2.55
CA PHE A 208 -17.56 -6.74 2.54
C PHE A 208 -17.49 -5.45 1.74
N SER A 209 -18.45 -5.21 0.87
CA SER A 209 -18.63 -3.94 0.17
C SER A 209 -20.11 -3.79 -0.15
N ILE A 210 -20.62 -2.56 -0.20
CA ILE A 210 -22.00 -2.28 -0.62
C ILE A 210 -21.95 -1.78 -2.05
N HIS A 211 -22.08 -2.70 -3.01
CA HIS A 211 -22.15 -2.41 -4.44
C HIS A 211 -21.03 -1.49 -4.98
N SER A 212 -19.88 -1.45 -4.30
CA SER A 212 -18.72 -0.65 -4.65
C SER A 212 -17.59 -1.59 -5.09
N PRO A 213 -17.12 -1.52 -6.34
CA PRO A 213 -16.01 -2.33 -6.82
C PRO A 213 -14.64 -1.83 -6.32
N HIS A 214 -13.69 -2.76 -6.13
CA HIS A 214 -12.36 -2.49 -5.57
C HIS A 214 -11.27 -2.66 -6.62
N THR A 215 -10.57 -1.59 -7.00
CA THR A 215 -9.49 -1.59 -8.00
C THR A 215 -8.17 -2.14 -7.44
N GLY A 216 -7.08 -1.84 -8.13
CA GLY A 216 -5.70 -2.11 -7.74
C GLY A 216 -4.85 -2.42 -8.96
N GLY A 217 -3.55 -2.60 -8.74
CA GLY A 217 -2.62 -2.98 -9.80
C GLY A 217 -2.88 -4.39 -10.33
N GLN A 218 -2.65 -4.56 -11.63
CA GLN A 218 -2.53 -5.84 -12.32
C GLN A 218 -1.27 -5.87 -13.19
N SER A 219 -0.80 -7.07 -13.53
CA SER A 219 0.38 -7.26 -14.36
C SER A 219 0.08 -8.16 -15.55
N TYR A 220 0.35 -7.65 -16.76
CA TYR A 220 0.42 -8.49 -17.95
C TYR A 220 1.70 -9.32 -17.98
N GLN A 221 1.67 -10.40 -18.76
CA GLN A 221 2.82 -11.26 -19.01
C GLN A 221 3.28 -11.08 -20.47
N PRO A 222 4.59 -11.06 -20.75
CA PRO A 222 5.09 -11.16 -22.11
C PRO A 222 4.49 -12.37 -22.85
N ASP A 223 4.27 -12.21 -24.15
CA ASP A 223 3.76 -13.25 -25.07
C ASP A 223 2.32 -13.74 -24.77
N VAL A 224 1.61 -13.13 -23.82
CA VAL A 224 0.18 -13.36 -23.58
C VAL A 224 -0.61 -12.16 -24.11
N PRO A 225 -1.68 -12.36 -24.91
CA PRO A 225 -2.53 -11.25 -25.36
C PRO A 225 -3.05 -10.43 -24.18
N GLN A 226 -2.91 -9.11 -24.27
CA GLN A 226 -3.50 -8.21 -23.27
C GLN A 226 -4.99 -8.10 -23.52
N ILE A 227 -5.79 -8.39 -22.49
CA ILE A 227 -7.24 -8.27 -22.53
C ILE A 227 -7.73 -7.25 -21.49
N PRO A 228 -8.86 -6.55 -21.75
CA PRO A 228 -9.47 -5.66 -20.78
C PRO A 228 -9.83 -6.40 -19.50
N THR A 229 -9.57 -5.75 -18.37
CA THR A 229 -9.83 -6.31 -17.04
C THR A 229 -10.30 -5.26 -16.03
N ALA A 230 -11.30 -5.62 -15.23
CA ALA A 230 -11.90 -4.75 -14.22
C ALA A 230 -12.40 -5.57 -13.01
N CYS A 231 -12.55 -4.92 -11.86
CA CYS A 231 -13.29 -5.49 -10.75
C CYS A 231 -14.79 -5.18 -10.87
N ILE A 232 -15.61 -6.11 -10.41
CA ILE A 232 -17.05 -5.97 -10.22
C ILE A 232 -17.42 -6.03 -8.74
N SER A 233 -18.59 -5.50 -8.39
CA SER A 233 -19.12 -5.64 -7.03
C SER A 233 -19.25 -7.11 -6.62
N VAL A 234 -19.24 -7.37 -5.30
CA VAL A 234 -19.46 -8.71 -4.76
C VAL A 234 -20.84 -9.22 -5.17
N GLU A 235 -21.83 -8.34 -5.12
CA GLU A 235 -23.23 -8.62 -5.42
C GLU A 235 -23.45 -9.00 -6.90
N ASP A 236 -22.78 -8.32 -7.82
CA ASP A 236 -22.84 -8.62 -9.26
C ASP A 236 -22.18 -9.96 -9.58
N ALA A 237 -21.00 -10.24 -9.00
CA ALA A 237 -20.30 -11.51 -9.19
C ALA A 237 -21.13 -12.69 -8.65
N GLU A 238 -21.69 -12.53 -7.46
CA GLU A 238 -22.57 -13.51 -6.83
C GLU A 238 -23.88 -13.70 -7.60
N MET A 239 -24.46 -12.62 -8.13
CA MET A 239 -25.63 -12.70 -9.02
C MET A 239 -25.33 -13.56 -10.25
N MET A 240 -24.22 -13.28 -10.95
CA MET A 240 -23.82 -14.05 -12.12
C MET A 240 -23.51 -15.50 -11.78
N SER A 241 -22.87 -15.76 -10.63
CA SER A 241 -22.62 -17.12 -10.13
C SER A 241 -23.93 -17.90 -9.97
N ARG A 242 -24.94 -17.34 -9.30
CA ARG A 242 -26.26 -17.99 -9.14
C ARG A 242 -26.99 -18.22 -10.46
N MET A 243 -26.85 -17.30 -11.43
CA MET A 243 -27.42 -17.47 -12.77
C MET A 243 -26.71 -18.62 -13.53
N SER A 244 -25.38 -18.62 -13.53
CA SER A 244 -24.55 -19.64 -14.17
C SER A 244 -24.81 -21.04 -13.62
N LEU A 245 -24.90 -21.19 -12.28
CA LEU A 245 -25.18 -22.46 -11.61
C LEU A 245 -26.54 -23.07 -12.00
N ARG A 246 -27.49 -22.26 -12.45
CA ARG A 246 -28.80 -22.71 -12.95
C ARG A 246 -28.85 -22.87 -14.47
N GLY A 247 -27.71 -22.76 -15.16
CA GLY A 247 -27.63 -22.85 -16.63
C GLY A 247 -28.22 -21.64 -17.36
N THR A 248 -28.39 -20.50 -16.69
CA THR A 248 -28.86 -19.28 -17.34
C THR A 248 -27.73 -18.67 -18.15
N LYS A 249 -27.96 -18.45 -19.45
CA LYS A 249 -27.01 -17.74 -20.32
C LYS A 249 -26.89 -16.28 -19.86
N ILE A 250 -25.65 -15.80 -19.75
CA ILE A 250 -25.33 -14.43 -19.38
C ILE A 250 -24.53 -13.80 -20.51
N VAL A 251 -24.97 -12.65 -20.99
CA VAL A 251 -24.25 -11.86 -22.00
C VAL A 251 -23.99 -10.48 -21.43
N VAL A 252 -22.74 -10.03 -21.49
CA VAL A 252 -22.31 -8.73 -20.99
C VAL A 252 -21.70 -7.92 -22.12
N HIS A 253 -22.07 -6.65 -22.18
CA HIS A 253 -21.37 -5.63 -22.93
C HIS A 253 -20.45 -4.85 -21.98
N LEU A 254 -19.15 -4.85 -22.27
CA LEU A 254 -18.11 -4.16 -21.52
C LEU A 254 -17.47 -3.08 -22.40
N LYS A 255 -17.32 -1.87 -21.85
CA LYS A 255 -16.55 -0.80 -22.47
C LYS A 255 -15.59 -0.20 -21.46
N MET A 256 -14.32 -0.08 -21.85
CA MET A 256 -13.27 0.53 -21.04
C MET A 256 -12.43 1.46 -21.92
N GLY A 257 -12.29 2.72 -21.51
CA GLY A 257 -11.57 3.76 -22.24
C GLY A 257 -10.14 4.01 -21.78
N ALA A 258 -9.52 3.03 -21.11
CA ALA A 258 -8.22 3.18 -20.47
C ALA A 258 -7.09 3.50 -21.46
N LYS A 259 -6.14 4.33 -21.04
CA LYS A 259 -5.01 4.77 -21.87
C LYS A 259 -3.71 4.69 -21.07
N THR A 260 -2.70 4.10 -21.68
CA THR A 260 -1.33 4.12 -21.16
C THR A 260 -0.51 5.11 -21.96
N TYR A 261 0.21 5.98 -21.27
CA TYR A 261 1.13 6.96 -21.85
C TYR A 261 2.57 6.59 -21.46
N PRO A 262 3.58 7.18 -22.12
CA PRO A 262 4.96 7.09 -21.64
C PRO A 262 5.09 7.59 -20.20
N ASP A 263 6.09 7.10 -19.48
CA ASP A 263 6.35 7.49 -18.10
C ASP A 263 6.47 9.02 -17.92
N SER A 264 5.70 9.53 -16.97
CA SER A 264 5.65 10.94 -16.64
C SER A 264 6.77 11.31 -15.66
N PRO A 265 7.40 12.49 -15.80
CA PRO A 265 8.12 13.10 -14.68
C PRO A 265 7.18 13.24 -13.47
N SER A 266 7.73 13.04 -12.28
CA SER A 266 7.09 13.23 -10.98
C SER A 266 8.18 13.57 -9.95
N PHE A 267 7.81 13.72 -8.68
CA PHE A 267 8.73 14.04 -7.61
C PHE A 267 8.40 13.32 -6.31
N ASN A 268 9.44 12.89 -5.58
CA ASN A 268 9.32 12.73 -4.13
C ASN A 268 9.29 14.12 -3.49
N THR A 269 8.57 14.27 -2.38
CA THR A 269 8.62 15.47 -1.54
C THR A 269 9.31 15.12 -0.23
N VAL A 270 10.45 15.76 0.03
CA VAL A 270 11.29 15.46 1.20
C VAL A 270 11.37 16.69 2.09
N ALA A 271 11.33 16.48 3.40
CA ALA A 271 11.50 17.50 4.42
C ALA A 271 12.17 16.88 5.65
N GLU A 272 12.87 17.71 6.42
CA GLU A 272 13.69 17.27 7.53
C GLU A 272 13.36 18.03 8.82
N ILE A 273 13.63 17.37 9.95
CA ILE A 273 13.87 18.00 11.24
C ILE A 273 15.34 17.74 11.54
N VAL A 274 16.19 18.75 11.39
CA VAL A 274 17.65 18.55 11.45
C VAL A 274 18.08 18.38 12.91
N GLY A 275 18.75 17.25 13.19
CA GLY A 275 19.32 16.98 14.50
C GLY A 275 20.43 17.98 14.86
N SER A 276 20.52 18.36 16.13
CA SER A 276 21.50 19.36 16.59
C SER A 276 22.91 18.81 16.81
N LYS A 277 23.04 17.52 17.15
CA LYS A 277 24.32 16.89 17.53
C LYS A 277 25.03 16.22 16.35
N TYR A 278 24.29 15.63 15.42
CA TYR A 278 24.80 14.93 14.24
C TYR A 278 23.94 15.24 13.01
N PRO A 279 24.06 16.45 12.43
CA PRO A 279 23.15 16.93 11.38
C PRO A 279 23.33 16.23 10.02
N GLU A 280 24.47 15.59 9.75
CA GLU A 280 24.78 14.97 8.45
C GLU A 280 24.51 13.46 8.46
N GLN A 281 23.43 13.00 7.80
CA GLN A 281 23.05 11.58 7.73
C GLN A 281 22.68 11.10 6.31
N GLU A 282 23.53 11.38 5.32
CA GLU A 282 23.20 11.08 3.90
C GLU A 282 23.42 9.61 3.47
N ASN A 283 24.14 8.79 4.25
CA ASN A 283 24.46 7.40 3.87
C ASN A 283 23.50 6.41 4.55
N ILE A 284 23.16 5.29 3.90
CA ILE A 284 22.31 4.22 4.46
C ILE A 284 22.82 3.70 5.80
N SER A 285 24.14 3.75 6.04
CA SER A 285 24.76 3.43 7.34
C SER A 285 24.37 4.38 8.47
N ASN A 286 23.72 5.50 8.16
CA ASN A 286 23.39 6.59 9.07
C ASN A 286 21.89 6.56 9.45
N PHE A 287 21.06 5.81 8.71
CA PHE A 287 19.65 5.62 9.06
C PHE A 287 19.52 4.69 10.26
N ASP A 288 18.89 5.17 11.32
CA ASP A 288 18.64 4.40 12.54
C ASP A 288 17.48 3.42 12.35
N ILE A 289 16.40 3.92 11.76
CA ILE A 289 15.18 3.20 11.46
C ILE A 289 14.47 3.86 10.27
N VAL A 290 13.75 3.07 9.48
CA VAL A 290 12.77 3.54 8.50
C VAL A 290 11.37 3.12 8.93
N MET A 291 10.38 3.98 8.74
CA MET A 291 9.02 3.68 9.23
C MET A 291 7.94 4.17 8.27
N GLU A 292 6.86 3.40 8.13
CA GLU A 292 5.72 3.78 7.29
C GLU A 292 4.36 3.32 7.83
N SER A 293 3.29 3.80 7.20
CA SER A 293 1.90 3.44 7.51
C SER A 293 1.09 3.31 6.21
N ASP A 294 0.94 2.10 5.68
CA ASP A 294 0.18 1.84 4.43
C ASP A 294 -1.10 0.99 4.66
N GLU A 295 -1.47 0.76 5.93
CA GLU A 295 -2.72 0.06 6.33
C GLU A 295 -3.67 0.98 7.11
N GLY A 296 -3.78 2.23 6.65
CA GLY A 296 -4.61 3.26 7.27
C GLY A 296 -4.08 3.78 8.61
N THR A 297 -4.90 4.60 9.28
CA THR A 297 -4.57 5.28 10.54
C THR A 297 -5.69 5.07 11.57
N PHE A 298 -5.99 3.81 11.83
CA PHE A 298 -7.02 3.38 12.79
C PHE A 298 -6.42 3.22 14.19
N LYS A 299 -7.25 2.76 15.14
CA LYS A 299 -6.85 2.57 16.54
C LYS A 299 -5.55 1.75 16.62
N PRO A 300 -4.43 2.34 17.08
CA PRO A 300 -3.16 1.64 17.14
C PRO A 300 -3.13 0.65 18.31
N SER A 301 -2.43 -0.47 18.12
CA SER A 301 -2.04 -1.36 19.21
C SER A 301 -0.53 -1.43 19.41
N GLY A 302 0.26 -1.04 18.40
CA GLY A 302 1.71 -1.10 18.48
C GLY A 302 2.40 -0.89 17.13
N LEU A 303 3.56 -1.52 16.96
CA LEU A 303 4.33 -1.51 15.72
C LEU A 303 4.67 -2.93 15.26
N GLY A 304 4.57 -3.20 13.96
CA GLY A 304 5.30 -4.31 13.34
C GLY A 304 6.77 -3.92 13.19
N PHE A 305 7.71 -4.82 13.52
CA PHE A 305 9.14 -4.50 13.53
C PHE A 305 10.02 -5.56 12.84
N THR A 306 10.90 -5.09 11.95
CA THR A 306 11.95 -5.86 11.28
C THR A 306 13.33 -5.34 11.72
N GLY A 307 14.19 -6.22 12.24
CA GLY A 307 15.53 -5.87 12.70
C GLY A 307 16.15 -6.94 13.57
N SER A 308 17.32 -6.67 14.16
CA SER A 308 17.99 -7.61 15.06
C SER A 308 17.17 -7.88 16.33
N ALA A 309 17.38 -9.05 16.96
CA ALA A 309 16.73 -9.37 18.23
C ALA A 309 17.05 -8.34 19.32
N LYS A 310 18.29 -7.80 19.34
CA LYS A 310 18.68 -6.76 20.29
C LYS A 310 17.95 -5.44 20.02
N ALA A 311 17.81 -5.03 18.76
CA ALA A 311 17.05 -3.83 18.41
C ALA A 311 15.58 -3.96 18.78
N ARG A 312 14.99 -5.15 18.60
CA ARG A 312 13.62 -5.43 18.99
C ARG A 312 13.39 -5.26 20.49
N GLU A 313 14.28 -5.72 21.34
CA GLU A 313 14.14 -5.53 22.80
C GLU A 313 14.25 -4.05 23.19
N ILE A 314 15.07 -3.27 22.49
CA ILE A 314 15.13 -1.81 22.67
C ILE A 314 13.80 -1.17 22.25
N VAL A 315 13.26 -1.52 21.07
CA VAL A 315 11.97 -1.00 20.60
C VAL A 315 10.84 -1.38 21.55
N LYS A 316 10.80 -2.60 22.08
CA LYS A 316 9.83 -2.99 23.11
C LYS A 316 9.90 -2.10 24.34
N GLU A 317 11.10 -1.78 24.81
CA GLU A 317 11.27 -0.85 25.93
C GLU A 317 10.76 0.55 25.58
N ILE A 318 11.07 1.09 24.39
CA ILE A 318 10.53 2.38 23.92
C ILE A 318 9.01 2.37 23.91
N MET A 319 8.40 1.28 23.41
CA MET A 319 6.95 1.15 23.31
C MET A 319 6.25 1.13 24.67
N THR A 320 6.95 0.83 25.78
CA THR A 320 6.36 0.95 27.13
C THR A 320 5.95 2.38 27.48
N LEU A 321 6.60 3.40 26.89
CA LEU A 321 6.26 4.81 27.06
C LEU A 321 4.85 5.15 26.53
N LEU A 322 4.29 4.29 25.67
CA LEU A 322 2.96 4.44 25.07
C LEU A 322 1.86 3.75 25.89
N LEU A 323 2.16 3.25 27.09
CA LEU A 323 1.16 2.69 28.01
C LEU A 323 -0.07 3.61 28.23
N PRO A 324 0.05 4.94 28.36
CA PRO A 324 -1.10 5.82 28.56
C PRO A 324 -2.16 5.77 27.44
N ILE A 325 -1.77 5.36 26.23
CA ILE A 325 -2.68 5.21 25.08
C ILE A 325 -2.90 3.75 24.67
N ASN A 326 -2.36 2.79 25.44
CA ASN A 326 -2.51 1.35 25.22
C ASN A 326 -2.08 0.90 23.82
N ALA A 327 -0.95 1.41 23.33
CA ALA A 327 -0.35 1.06 22.04
C ALA A 327 1.10 0.56 22.22
N THR A 328 1.29 -0.44 23.09
CA THR A 328 2.61 -0.87 23.60
C THR A 328 3.20 -2.07 22.88
N ASP A 329 2.46 -2.71 21.97
CA ASP A 329 2.87 -3.99 21.41
C ASP A 329 3.96 -3.84 20.34
N VAL A 330 4.79 -4.88 20.20
CA VAL A 330 5.74 -5.02 19.10
C VAL A 330 5.52 -6.37 18.42
N TYR A 331 5.03 -6.32 17.19
CA TYR A 331 4.70 -7.48 16.36
C TYR A 331 5.87 -7.85 15.44
N ASP A 332 5.81 -9.07 14.91
CA ASP A 332 6.79 -9.56 13.95
C ASP A 332 6.59 -8.96 12.56
N ASN A 333 7.71 -8.59 11.95
CA ASN A 333 7.84 -8.04 10.61
C ASN A 333 7.16 -6.68 10.48
N ALA A 334 7.96 -5.66 10.17
CA ALA A 334 7.42 -4.45 9.60
C ALA A 334 6.98 -4.74 8.16
N ASP A 335 5.82 -4.21 7.80
CA ASP A 335 5.39 -4.14 6.40
C ASP A 335 5.79 -2.78 5.82
N GLY A 336 5.87 -2.71 4.50
CA GLY A 336 5.88 -1.43 3.84
C GLY A 336 6.51 -1.40 2.47
N THR A 337 5.74 -0.96 1.48
CA THR A 337 6.19 -0.98 0.08
C THR A 337 7.30 0.04 -0.16
N ASP A 338 7.22 1.19 0.50
CA ASP A 338 8.17 2.28 0.27
C ASP A 338 9.47 2.02 1.05
N ILE A 339 9.41 1.44 2.25
CA ILE A 339 10.61 1.23 3.10
C ILE A 339 11.34 -0.10 2.90
N ASP A 340 10.76 -1.06 2.17
CA ASP A 340 11.30 -2.43 2.01
C ASP A 340 12.72 -2.46 1.40
N TYR A 341 13.06 -1.50 0.52
CA TYR A 341 14.41 -1.40 -0.03
C TYR A 341 15.49 -1.21 1.06
N TRP A 342 15.23 -0.33 2.03
CA TRP A 342 16.13 -0.08 3.15
C TRP A 342 16.18 -1.25 4.13
N MET A 343 15.02 -1.90 4.37
CA MET A 343 14.96 -3.07 5.23
C MET A 343 15.78 -4.24 4.68
N ARG A 344 15.73 -4.47 3.36
CA ARG A 344 16.55 -5.50 2.68
C ARG A 344 18.06 -5.22 2.76
N ASP A 345 18.43 -3.94 2.84
CA ASP A 345 19.81 -3.50 3.04
C ASP A 345 20.23 -3.45 4.53
N GLY A 346 19.37 -3.94 5.43
CA GLY A 346 19.67 -4.16 6.84
C GLY A 346 19.39 -2.96 7.75
N VAL A 347 18.69 -1.93 7.28
CA VAL A 347 18.16 -0.87 8.14
C VAL A 347 16.95 -1.42 8.90
N PRO A 348 16.86 -1.25 10.23
CA PRO A 348 15.65 -1.60 10.97
C PRO A 348 14.41 -0.90 10.39
N GLY A 349 13.29 -1.61 10.34
CA GLY A 349 12.03 -1.10 9.83
C GLY A 349 10.91 -1.20 10.86
N ALA A 350 9.98 -0.25 10.85
CA ALA A 350 8.74 -0.35 11.60
C ALA A 350 7.50 0.07 10.77
N SER A 351 6.36 -0.52 11.10
CA SER A 351 5.07 -0.17 10.50
C SER A 351 4.00 -0.03 11.57
N LEU A 352 3.03 0.85 11.37
CA LEU A 352 1.92 0.99 12.31
C LEU A 352 1.09 -0.28 12.36
N HIS A 353 0.95 -0.88 13.54
CA HIS A 353 -0.02 -1.95 13.76
C HIS A 353 -1.30 -1.37 14.38
N ASN A 354 -2.43 -1.50 13.68
CA ASN A 354 -3.71 -0.90 14.06
C ASN A 354 -4.91 -1.84 13.77
N ASP A 355 -6.11 -1.42 14.16
CA ASP A 355 -7.35 -2.17 13.90
C ASP A 355 -7.79 -2.10 12.43
N ILE A 356 -7.29 -3.07 11.65
CA ILE A 356 -7.62 -3.23 10.22
C ILE A 356 -8.88 -4.08 9.96
N SER A 357 -9.70 -4.39 10.98
CA SER A 357 -10.85 -5.29 10.83
C SER A 357 -11.84 -4.90 9.73
N LYS A 358 -11.88 -3.60 9.39
CA LYS A 358 -12.73 -3.02 8.34
C LYS A 358 -11.95 -2.47 7.16
N TYR A 359 -10.61 -2.55 7.16
CA TYR A 359 -9.78 -1.88 6.16
C TYR A 359 -10.16 -2.29 4.72
N PHE A 360 -10.30 -3.60 4.52
CA PHE A 360 -10.68 -4.15 3.22
C PHE A 360 -12.13 -3.87 2.82
N TRP A 361 -12.95 -3.19 3.64
CA TRP A 361 -14.31 -2.81 3.25
C TRP A 361 -14.32 -1.65 2.26
N PHE A 362 -13.28 -0.80 2.29
CA PHE A 362 -13.19 0.40 1.47
C PHE A 362 -11.88 0.52 0.69
N HIS A 363 -10.82 -0.17 1.10
CA HIS A 363 -9.53 -0.22 0.42
C HIS A 363 -9.67 -0.36 -1.11
N HIS A 364 -9.04 0.55 -1.87
CA HIS A 364 -9.13 0.58 -3.34
C HIS A 364 -10.54 0.76 -3.92
N SER A 365 -11.50 1.27 -3.16
CA SER A 365 -12.85 1.54 -3.65
C SER A 365 -13.18 3.03 -3.58
N GLN A 366 -14.30 3.42 -4.17
CA GLN A 366 -14.81 4.79 -3.98
C GLN A 366 -15.25 5.07 -2.53
N GLY A 367 -15.38 4.05 -1.69
CA GLY A 367 -15.69 4.21 -0.27
C GLY A 367 -14.50 4.64 0.59
N ASP A 368 -13.28 4.67 0.04
CA ASP A 368 -12.08 5.17 0.72
C ASP A 368 -12.10 6.70 0.77
N MET A 369 -12.77 7.22 1.79
CA MET A 369 -13.06 8.64 2.00
C MET A 369 -12.87 9.02 3.47
N MET A 370 -12.82 10.32 3.77
CA MET A 370 -12.69 10.81 5.16
C MET A 370 -13.76 10.28 6.13
N THR A 371 -14.90 9.81 5.62
CA THR A 371 -15.97 9.17 6.40
C THR A 371 -15.53 7.90 7.13
N VAL A 372 -14.45 7.25 6.70
CA VAL A 372 -13.92 6.03 7.35
C VAL A 372 -12.88 6.34 8.42
N GLN A 373 -12.40 7.59 8.49
CA GLN A 373 -11.39 8.02 9.45
C GLN A 373 -12.02 8.54 10.75
N ASP A 374 -11.40 8.20 11.87
CA ASP A 374 -11.78 8.69 13.19
C ASP A 374 -10.69 9.66 13.69
N PRO A 375 -11.03 10.93 13.94
CA PRO A 375 -10.05 11.92 14.38
C PRO A 375 -9.36 11.54 15.69
N ASN A 376 -10.06 10.87 16.62
CA ASN A 376 -9.47 10.43 17.87
C ASN A 376 -8.41 9.35 17.63
N GLN A 377 -8.68 8.40 16.74
CA GLN A 377 -7.73 7.34 16.41
C GLN A 377 -6.49 7.89 15.71
N MET A 378 -6.67 8.84 14.78
CA MET A 378 -5.56 9.54 14.13
C MET A 378 -4.68 10.32 15.12
N ASN A 379 -5.26 10.88 16.19
CA ASN A 379 -4.48 11.51 17.26
C ASN A 379 -3.60 10.50 18.01
N LEU A 380 -4.10 9.28 18.26
CA LEU A 380 -3.32 8.21 18.87
C LEU A 380 -2.18 7.77 17.94
N CYS A 381 -2.43 7.60 16.64
CA CYS A 381 -1.38 7.28 15.67
C CYS A 381 -0.30 8.36 15.62
N ALA A 382 -0.69 9.64 15.61
CA ALA A 382 0.25 10.76 15.62
C ALA A 382 1.12 10.74 16.90
N ALA A 383 0.54 10.41 18.06
CA ALA A 383 1.30 10.25 19.30
C ALA A 383 2.31 9.10 19.22
N VAL A 384 1.91 7.92 18.73
CA VAL A 384 2.81 6.77 18.52
C VAL A 384 4.00 7.18 17.64
N TRP A 385 3.73 7.74 16.46
CA TRP A 385 4.79 8.15 15.54
C TRP A 385 5.73 9.17 16.14
N THR A 386 5.20 10.16 16.86
CA THR A 386 6.00 11.26 17.41
C THR A 386 6.87 10.77 18.57
N VAL A 387 6.33 9.97 19.50
CA VAL A 387 7.10 9.43 20.64
C VAL A 387 8.24 8.55 20.15
N VAL A 388 7.94 7.58 19.27
CA VAL A 388 8.94 6.62 18.78
C VAL A 388 10.03 7.33 17.98
N SER A 389 9.64 8.23 17.07
CA SER A 389 10.61 9.00 16.27
C SER A 389 11.49 9.87 17.16
N TYR A 390 10.91 10.56 18.15
CA TYR A 390 11.67 11.43 19.06
C TYR A 390 12.69 10.64 19.88
N VAL A 391 12.26 9.54 20.51
CA VAL A 391 13.14 8.74 21.38
C VAL A 391 14.30 8.15 20.57
N ILE A 392 14.02 7.52 19.42
CA ILE A 392 15.08 6.94 18.58
C ILE A 392 16.05 8.02 18.07
N ALA A 393 15.54 9.18 17.68
CA ALA A 393 16.37 10.28 17.18
C ALA A 393 17.28 10.89 18.27
N ASP A 394 16.83 10.91 19.53
CA ASP A 394 17.57 11.52 20.64
C ASP A 394 18.49 10.55 21.40
N MET A 395 18.26 9.24 21.28
CA MET A 395 19.09 8.20 21.91
C MET A 395 20.58 8.31 21.55
N GLU A 396 21.44 8.03 22.53
CA GLU A 396 22.89 8.16 22.38
C GLU A 396 23.50 7.17 21.39
N GLU A 397 22.95 5.97 21.28
CA GLU A 397 23.39 4.90 20.38
C GLU A 397 22.30 4.56 19.35
N MET A 398 22.73 4.21 18.13
CA MET A 398 21.82 3.67 17.11
C MET A 398 21.31 2.29 17.52
N LEU A 399 20.15 1.92 16.98
CA LEU A 399 19.65 0.56 17.01
C LEU A 399 20.70 -0.40 16.42
N PRO A 400 20.97 -1.53 17.08
CA PRO A 400 21.94 -2.51 16.61
C PRO A 400 21.40 -3.25 15.38
N ARG A 401 22.25 -3.37 14.36
CA ARG A 401 21.95 -4.10 13.11
C ARG A 401 22.35 -5.57 13.20
#